data_AF-A0A3D6AJR2-F1
#
_entry.id   AF-A0A3D6AJR2-F1
#
_cell.length_a   1.000
_cell.length_b   1.000
_cell.length_c   1.000
_cell.angle_alpha   90.00
_cell.angle_beta   90.00
_cell.angle_gamma   90.00
#
_symmetry.space_group_name_H-M   'P 1'
#
loop_
_entity.id
_entity.type
_entity.pdbx_description
1 polymer ?
#
loop_
_entity_poly.entity_id
_entity_poly.type
_entity_poly.pdbx_seq_one_letter_code
_entity_poly.pdbx_strand_id
1 'polypeptide(L)'
;MVPVHPQQLPWWTGKPGKSSGADTAAVDARTLAAPAQLSRSGELETTIFKPHGEGPFPLLVLNHGKSLGSPRAQERARFLSISREFVKRGYAVVIPMRTGFSKSSGEYVEEYCDMTANGQIQANDLDDVLAYVARQPWADPQRILVGGQSYGGLTAMAFATRGVPGVKGVLNFAGGLRTNGCQWQESLVQAFGNYGAQARVPSLWFYGENDSHFGHELASNMHQAYTAAGGDATLVKFGAFKNDAHGMSGSRDGVRIWWPETEKFLRQIGMPTEEIFKLAEPSRPAKSGFAEINNIAAVPYLREDGRDQYRAFLNKSQPRAFALSSSGAWSWVEDGDDPAGRAVASCQKNSVSPCKLYAIDNDVVWSGKA
;
A
#
# COMPACT_ATOMS: atom_id res chain seq x y z
N MET A 1 37.09 10.81 -2.10
CA MET A 1 36.13 10.51 -3.20
C MET A 1 36.17 9.01 -3.41
N VAL A 2 35.13 8.31 -2.97
CA VAL A 2 34.99 6.85 -3.14
C VAL A 2 33.84 6.64 -4.12
N PRO A 3 34.03 5.93 -5.24
CA PRO A 3 32.98 5.74 -6.22
C PRO A 3 31.97 4.71 -5.69
N VAL A 4 30.70 5.10 -5.64
CA VAL A 4 29.59 4.19 -5.31
C VAL A 4 29.13 3.54 -6.61
N HIS A 5 29.37 2.23 -6.74
CA HIS A 5 28.81 1.42 -7.82
C HIS A 5 27.31 1.17 -7.56
N PRO A 6 26.42 1.38 -8.55
CA PRO A 6 25.02 1.02 -8.42
C PRO A 6 24.86 -0.50 -8.43
N GLN A 7 24.31 -1.06 -7.35
CA GLN A 7 23.88 -2.46 -7.32
C GLN A 7 22.68 -2.63 -8.26
N GLN A 8 22.86 -3.43 -9.31
CA GLN A 8 21.82 -3.81 -10.26
C GLN A 8 20.84 -4.78 -9.59
N LEU A 9 19.58 -4.37 -9.45
CA LEU A 9 18.45 -5.28 -9.24
C LEU A 9 17.95 -5.79 -10.61
N PRO A 10 17.34 -6.98 -10.69
CA PRO A 10 17.03 -7.63 -11.96
C PRO A 10 16.09 -6.76 -12.82
N TRP A 11 16.59 -6.41 -13.99
CA TRP A 11 15.97 -5.54 -14.97
C TRP A 11 14.79 -6.26 -15.65
N TRP A 12 13.68 -5.57 -15.83
CA TRP A 12 12.72 -5.88 -16.90
C TRP A 12 13.34 -5.36 -18.20
N THR A 13 13.79 -6.26 -19.07
CA THR A 13 14.35 -5.90 -20.38
C THR A 13 13.43 -6.39 -21.50
N GLY A 14 12.75 -5.45 -22.17
CA GLY A 14 12.18 -5.64 -23.50
C GLY A 14 12.98 -4.80 -24.48
N LYS A 15 13.57 -5.41 -25.50
CA LYS A 15 14.25 -4.66 -26.58
C LYS A 15 13.23 -3.90 -27.44
N PRO A 16 13.59 -2.72 -27.97
CA PRO A 16 12.69 -1.96 -28.85
C PRO A 16 12.62 -2.61 -30.23
N GLY A 17 11.45 -3.13 -30.58
CA GLY A 17 11.08 -3.43 -31.97
C GLY A 17 10.52 -2.16 -32.63
N LYS A 18 10.95 -1.87 -33.86
CA LYS A 18 10.43 -0.74 -34.64
C LYS A 18 8.97 -0.98 -35.07
N SER A 19 8.17 0.07 -34.87
CA SER A 19 7.03 0.54 -35.66
C SER A 19 5.59 0.18 -35.25
N SER A 20 4.80 1.26 -35.28
CA SER A 20 3.35 1.45 -35.40
C SER A 20 2.41 0.96 -34.28
N GLY A 21 1.92 1.94 -33.50
CA GLY A 21 0.61 1.88 -32.86
C GLY A 21 0.63 1.53 -31.36
N ALA A 22 0.32 2.53 -30.53
CA ALA A 22 0.11 2.47 -29.07
C ALA A 22 1.35 2.05 -28.25
N ASP A 23 2.12 3.07 -27.81
CA ASP A 23 3.19 2.91 -26.83
C ASP A 23 2.63 2.36 -25.50
N THR A 24 2.84 1.08 -25.25
CA THR A 24 2.72 0.49 -23.92
C THR A 24 3.90 0.97 -23.08
N ALA A 25 3.68 1.99 -22.27
CA ALA A 25 4.70 2.53 -21.39
C ALA A 25 4.89 1.59 -20.18
N ALA A 26 6.14 1.25 -19.83
CA ALA A 26 6.45 0.54 -18.59
C ALA A 26 6.15 1.43 -17.36
N VAL A 27 6.21 0.91 -16.14
CA VAL A 27 6.23 1.77 -14.93
C VAL A 27 7.66 1.83 -14.46
N ASP A 28 8.25 3.02 -14.40
CA ASP A 28 9.54 3.25 -13.76
C ASP A 28 9.33 3.23 -12.23
N ALA A 29 9.38 2.04 -11.63
CA ALA A 29 9.44 1.89 -10.18
C ALA A 29 10.86 2.23 -9.70
N ARG A 30 11.17 3.51 -9.57
CA ARG A 30 12.45 3.95 -8.99
C ARG A 30 12.32 3.97 -7.47
N THR A 31 13.12 3.15 -6.81
CA THR A 31 13.40 3.40 -5.39
C THR A 31 14.37 4.57 -5.35
N LEU A 32 13.91 5.76 -4.98
CA LEU A 32 14.84 6.79 -4.51
C LEU A 32 15.28 6.36 -3.10
N ALA A 33 16.29 5.50 -3.04
CA ALA A 33 17.17 5.40 -1.87
C ALA A 33 18.27 6.46 -1.96
N ALA A 34 17.94 7.64 -2.50
CA ALA A 34 18.85 8.76 -2.42
C ALA A 34 18.87 9.17 -0.94
N PRO A 35 20.04 9.24 -0.28
CA PRO A 35 20.16 9.93 0.99
C PRO A 35 19.91 11.40 0.69
N ALA A 36 18.65 11.78 0.55
CA ALA A 36 18.25 13.14 0.79
C ALA A 36 18.26 13.25 2.29
N GLN A 37 19.28 13.93 2.82
CA GLN A 37 19.31 14.36 4.20
C GLN A 37 18.07 15.25 4.39
N LEU A 38 16.94 14.63 4.76
CA LEU A 38 15.72 15.31 5.12
C LEU A 38 16.04 15.97 6.46
N SER A 39 16.40 17.25 6.38
CA SER A 39 16.97 17.98 7.50
C SER A 39 15.90 18.21 8.57
N ARG A 40 15.73 17.22 9.46
CA ARG A 40 15.41 17.32 10.90
C ARG A 40 15.12 15.98 11.59
N SER A 41 14.94 14.88 10.85
CA SER A 41 14.49 13.58 11.40
C SER A 41 15.30 12.34 10.96
N GLY A 42 16.16 12.48 9.94
CA GLY A 42 16.97 11.38 9.41
C GLY A 42 16.58 11.01 7.97
N GLU A 43 17.07 9.88 7.47
CA GLU A 43 16.72 9.35 6.14
C GLU A 43 15.46 8.49 6.21
N LEU A 44 14.47 8.74 5.34
CA LEU A 44 13.24 7.94 5.22
C LEU A 44 13.30 7.08 3.94
N GLU A 45 13.17 5.77 4.07
CA GLU A 45 13.04 4.87 2.91
C GLU A 45 11.71 5.15 2.21
N THR A 46 11.75 5.62 0.96
CA THR A 46 10.55 6.03 0.23
C THR A 46 10.40 5.26 -1.08
N THR A 47 9.25 4.63 -1.29
CA THR A 47 8.87 4.05 -2.58
C THR A 47 8.21 5.11 -3.45
N ILE A 48 8.66 5.25 -4.71
CA ILE A 48 8.04 6.16 -5.67
C ILE A 48 7.65 5.39 -6.93
N PHE A 49 6.38 5.53 -7.34
CA PHE A 49 5.91 5.13 -8.66
C PHE A 49 5.63 6.39 -9.46
N LYS A 50 6.28 6.56 -10.61
CA LYS A 50 6.08 7.70 -11.50
C LYS A 50 5.68 7.21 -12.89
N PRO A 51 4.75 7.90 -13.57
CA PRO A 51 4.55 7.67 -15.00
C PRO A 51 5.82 8.02 -15.80
N HIS A 52 5.94 7.47 -17.01
CA HIS A 52 6.99 7.94 -17.92
C HIS A 52 6.73 9.39 -18.36
N GLY A 53 7.80 10.13 -18.60
CA GLY A 53 7.77 11.54 -18.99
C GLY A 53 8.36 12.47 -17.92
N GLU A 54 8.49 13.73 -18.28
CA GLU A 54 9.17 14.74 -17.46
C GLU A 54 8.28 15.27 -16.32
N GLY A 55 6.95 15.17 -16.44
CA GLY A 55 5.99 15.80 -15.53
C GLY A 55 5.59 17.21 -16.01
N PRO A 56 5.14 18.10 -15.10
CA PRO A 56 4.94 17.87 -13.67
C PRO A 56 3.73 16.96 -13.42
N PHE A 57 3.87 16.02 -12.48
CA PHE A 57 2.83 15.05 -12.13
C PHE A 57 2.12 15.45 -10.83
N PRO A 58 0.78 15.38 -10.76
CA PRO A 58 0.07 15.46 -9.49
C PRO A 58 0.56 14.36 -8.55
N LEU A 59 0.53 14.63 -7.25
CA LEU A 59 1.08 13.76 -6.23
C LEU A 59 -0.02 12.99 -5.50
N LEU A 60 0.25 11.73 -5.21
CA LEU A 60 -0.44 10.97 -4.18
C LEU A 60 0.59 10.52 -3.13
N VAL A 61 0.48 11.03 -1.90
CA VAL A 61 1.30 10.57 -0.76
C VAL A 61 0.52 9.53 0.05
N LEU A 62 0.95 8.27 0.03
CA LEU A 62 0.29 7.17 0.75
C LEU A 62 1.06 6.77 2.01
N ASN A 63 0.32 6.60 3.10
CA ASN A 63 0.84 6.26 4.41
C ASN A 63 0.52 4.82 4.79
N HIS A 64 1.54 4.09 5.25
CA HIS A 64 1.40 2.69 5.66
C HIS A 64 0.75 2.53 7.03
N GLY A 65 0.05 1.40 7.23
CA GLY A 65 -0.42 0.97 8.55
C GLY A 65 0.73 0.53 9.48
N LYS A 66 0.41 -0.13 10.58
CA LYS A 66 1.41 -0.77 11.45
C LYS A 66 0.95 -2.19 11.76
N SER A 67 1.81 -3.16 11.47
CA SER A 67 1.61 -4.54 11.92
C SER A 67 2.16 -4.72 13.35
N LEU A 68 1.74 -5.79 14.03
CA LEU A 68 2.34 -6.20 15.30
C LEU A 68 3.84 -6.53 15.12
N GLY A 69 4.61 -6.38 16.21
CA GLY A 69 6.05 -6.61 16.22
C GLY A 69 6.88 -5.36 15.96
N SER A 70 8.18 -5.57 15.71
CA SER A 70 9.15 -4.47 15.56
C SER A 70 8.86 -3.64 14.29
N PRO A 71 8.69 -2.30 14.40
CA PRO A 71 8.59 -1.41 13.24
C PRO A 71 9.76 -1.56 12.26
N ARG A 72 10.98 -1.76 12.78
CA ARG A 72 12.20 -1.99 11.99
C ARG A 72 12.17 -3.25 11.14
N ALA A 73 11.45 -4.27 11.59
CA ALA A 73 11.34 -5.53 10.88
C ALA A 73 10.21 -5.53 9.83
N GLN A 74 9.40 -4.46 9.76
CA GLN A 74 8.29 -4.39 8.79
C GLN A 74 8.81 -4.19 7.37
N GLU A 75 8.15 -4.86 6.44
CA GLU A 75 8.48 -4.77 5.02
C GLU A 75 8.10 -3.40 4.47
N ARG A 76 8.83 -2.97 3.45
CA ARG A 76 8.58 -1.71 2.75
C ARG A 76 7.19 -1.71 2.10
N ALA A 77 6.40 -0.68 2.37
CA ALA A 77 5.08 -0.48 1.78
C ALA A 77 5.16 -0.12 0.28
N ARG A 78 4.19 -0.64 -0.49
CA ARG A 78 4.12 -0.46 -1.95
C ARG A 78 2.73 -0.11 -2.47
N PHE A 79 1.65 -0.59 -1.84
CA PHE A 79 0.28 -0.30 -2.26
C PHE A 79 0.05 -0.43 -3.77
N LEU A 80 0.47 -1.53 -4.41
CA LEU A 80 0.50 -1.62 -5.88
C LEU A 80 -0.88 -1.45 -6.50
N SER A 81 -1.94 -1.98 -5.88
CA SER A 81 -3.32 -1.82 -6.38
C SER A 81 -3.71 -0.34 -6.47
N ILE A 82 -3.50 0.44 -5.40
CA ILE A 82 -3.78 1.88 -5.38
C ILE A 82 -2.84 2.61 -6.34
N SER A 83 -1.53 2.34 -6.21
CA SER A 83 -0.50 3.03 -6.99
C SER A 83 -0.71 2.89 -8.49
N ARG A 84 -1.11 1.69 -8.95
CA ARG A 84 -1.39 1.41 -10.36
C ARG A 84 -2.52 2.29 -10.91
N GLU A 85 -3.62 2.43 -10.17
CA GLU A 85 -4.77 3.22 -10.61
C GLU A 85 -4.46 4.71 -10.70
N PHE A 86 -3.63 5.22 -9.79
CA PHE A 86 -3.19 6.61 -9.81
C PHE A 86 -2.13 6.86 -10.89
N VAL A 87 -1.17 5.95 -11.09
CA VAL A 87 -0.17 6.08 -12.17
C VAL A 87 -0.82 6.06 -13.56
N LYS A 88 -1.84 5.22 -13.79
CA LYS A 88 -2.64 5.23 -15.04
C LYS A 88 -3.18 6.62 -15.37
N ARG A 89 -3.42 7.46 -14.35
CA ARG A 89 -4.02 8.78 -14.43
C ARG A 89 -3.02 9.92 -14.30
N GLY A 90 -1.73 9.59 -14.44
CA GLY A 90 -0.65 10.57 -14.47
C GLY A 90 -0.14 11.02 -13.11
N TYR A 91 -0.48 10.33 -12.01
CA TYR A 91 0.03 10.69 -10.69
C TYR A 91 1.38 10.07 -10.42
N ALA A 92 2.26 10.83 -9.78
CA ALA A 92 3.38 10.25 -9.04
C ALA A 92 2.91 9.84 -7.64
N VAL A 93 3.14 8.59 -7.28
CA VAL A 93 2.74 8.02 -5.99
C VAL A 93 3.96 7.88 -5.10
N VAL A 94 3.93 8.52 -3.93
CA VAL A 94 5.04 8.61 -2.97
C VAL A 94 4.61 7.91 -1.68
N ILE A 95 5.41 6.95 -1.23
CA ILE A 95 5.05 6.07 -0.10
C ILE A 95 6.25 6.04 0.85
N PRO A 96 6.35 6.99 1.79
CA PRO A 96 7.41 6.99 2.78
C PRO A 96 7.16 5.88 3.81
N MET A 97 8.22 5.16 4.18
CA MET A 97 8.27 4.44 5.45
C MET A 97 8.59 5.46 6.54
N ARG A 98 7.70 5.58 7.54
CA ARG A 98 7.85 6.52 8.65
C ARG A 98 9.09 6.25 9.50
N THR A 99 9.53 7.23 10.27
CA THR A 99 10.68 7.18 11.16
C THR A 99 10.65 5.90 12.01
N GLY A 100 11.77 5.17 12.04
CA GLY A 100 11.91 3.90 12.75
C GLY A 100 11.28 2.67 12.09
N PHE A 101 10.60 2.80 10.94
CA PHE A 101 10.10 1.65 10.17
C PHE A 101 11.07 1.18 9.10
N SER A 102 11.12 -0.14 8.89
CA SER A 102 11.94 -0.77 7.84
C SER A 102 13.37 -0.19 7.83
N LYS A 103 13.84 0.31 6.69
CA LYS A 103 15.17 0.93 6.57
C LYS A 103 15.19 2.45 6.83
N SER A 104 14.08 3.08 7.19
CA SER A 104 14.06 4.49 7.61
C SER A 104 14.81 4.65 8.92
N SER A 105 15.68 5.64 9.03
CA SER A 105 16.45 5.92 10.25
C SER A 105 15.58 6.42 11.41
N GLY A 106 16.21 6.73 12.55
CA GLY A 106 15.54 7.23 13.76
C GLY A 106 14.83 6.14 14.60
N GLU A 107 14.30 6.54 15.74
CA GLU A 107 13.56 5.65 16.65
C GLU A 107 12.05 5.85 16.46
N TYR A 108 11.31 4.75 16.45
CA TYR A 108 9.85 4.81 16.38
C TYR A 108 9.29 5.28 17.72
N VAL A 109 8.47 6.33 17.69
CA VAL A 109 7.77 6.88 18.85
C VAL A 109 6.27 6.81 18.60
N GLU A 110 5.51 6.46 19.64
CA GLU A 110 4.05 6.44 19.60
C GLU A 110 3.44 6.91 20.92
N GLU A 111 2.31 7.60 20.81
CA GLU A 111 1.46 7.96 21.95
C GLU A 111 0.36 6.91 22.11
N TYR A 112 0.38 6.18 23.22
CA TYR A 112 -0.43 4.95 23.32
C TYR A 112 -1.93 5.23 23.39
N CYS A 113 -2.35 6.11 24.30
CA CYS A 113 -3.77 6.35 24.59
C CYS A 113 -4.28 7.72 24.09
N ASP A 114 -3.40 8.60 23.60
CA ASP A 114 -3.77 9.82 22.92
C ASP A 114 -3.67 9.63 21.40
N MET A 115 -4.79 9.25 20.78
CA MET A 115 -4.84 9.02 19.33
C MET A 115 -4.63 10.31 18.53
N THR A 116 -4.96 11.47 19.11
CA THR A 116 -4.79 12.77 18.46
C THR A 116 -3.31 13.07 18.30
N ALA A 117 -2.57 13.02 19.42
CA ALA A 117 -1.14 13.23 19.45
C ALA A 117 -0.40 12.17 18.64
N ASN A 118 -0.86 10.91 18.70
CA ASN A 118 -0.21 9.84 17.97
C ASN A 118 -0.26 10.06 16.44
N GLY A 119 -1.45 10.36 15.90
CA GLY A 119 -1.57 10.68 14.48
C GLY A 119 -0.74 11.89 14.06
N GLN A 120 -0.65 12.93 14.92
CA GLN A 120 0.16 14.12 14.66
C GLN A 120 1.68 13.84 14.65
N ILE A 121 2.17 13.02 15.58
CA ILE A 121 3.58 12.61 15.61
C ILE A 121 3.95 11.84 14.35
N GLN A 122 3.10 10.89 13.93
CA GLN A 122 3.33 10.16 12.69
C GLN A 122 3.27 11.06 11.44
N ALA A 123 2.43 12.10 11.48
CA ALA A 123 2.30 13.02 10.37
C ALA A 123 3.58 13.86 10.17
N ASN A 124 4.44 14.03 11.19
CA ASN A 124 5.66 14.87 11.09
C ASN A 124 6.54 14.50 9.90
N ASP A 125 6.71 13.20 9.65
CA ASP A 125 7.50 12.71 8.51
C ASP A 125 6.97 13.21 7.15
N LEU A 126 5.67 13.50 7.03
CA LEU A 126 5.06 13.95 5.76
C LEU A 126 5.42 15.40 5.43
N ASP A 127 5.73 16.24 6.43
CA ASP A 127 6.22 17.61 6.17
C ASP A 127 7.56 17.52 5.43
N ASP A 128 8.47 16.70 5.93
CA ASP A 128 9.79 16.50 5.35
C ASP A 128 9.70 15.86 3.96
N VAL A 129 8.87 14.82 3.82
CA VAL A 129 8.65 14.14 2.53
C VAL A 129 8.09 15.10 1.49
N LEU A 130 7.06 15.89 1.81
CA LEU A 130 6.47 16.83 0.87
C LEU A 130 7.42 17.99 0.56
N ALA A 131 8.16 18.51 1.54
CA ALA A 131 9.17 19.54 1.32
C ALA A 131 10.26 19.05 0.34
N TYR A 132 10.62 17.77 0.38
CA TYR A 132 11.56 17.19 -0.58
C TYR A 132 10.94 16.95 -1.96
N VAL A 133 9.77 16.31 -2.01
CA VAL A 133 9.10 15.95 -3.26
C VAL A 133 8.70 17.19 -4.06
N ALA A 134 8.22 18.24 -3.39
CA ALA A 134 7.81 19.50 -4.02
C ALA A 134 8.97 20.20 -4.77
N ARG A 135 10.23 19.88 -4.47
CA ARG A 135 11.42 20.42 -5.15
C ARG A 135 11.86 19.60 -6.35
N GLN A 136 11.25 18.43 -6.58
CA GLN A 136 11.63 17.59 -7.70
C GLN A 136 11.05 18.16 -9.01
N PRO A 137 11.83 18.19 -10.11
CA PRO A 137 11.39 18.82 -11.36
C PRO A 137 10.16 18.15 -11.99
N TRP A 138 9.89 16.90 -11.59
CA TRP A 138 8.77 16.11 -12.08
C TRP A 138 7.50 16.23 -11.23
N ALA A 139 7.54 16.93 -10.10
CA ALA A 139 6.40 17.03 -9.18
C ALA A 139 5.56 18.28 -9.45
N ASP A 140 4.23 18.14 -9.36
CA ASP A 140 3.29 19.27 -9.29
C ASP A 140 2.90 19.53 -7.82
N PRO A 141 3.55 20.51 -7.14
CA PRO A 141 3.24 20.79 -5.74
C PRO A 141 1.89 21.48 -5.54
N GLN A 142 1.15 21.83 -6.61
CA GLN A 142 -0.18 22.44 -6.50
C GLN A 142 -1.32 21.44 -6.52
N ARG A 143 -1.04 20.16 -6.82
CA ARG A 143 -2.02 19.08 -6.95
C ARG A 143 -1.59 17.88 -6.13
N ILE A 144 -1.89 17.91 -4.83
CA ILE A 144 -1.47 16.89 -3.88
C ILE A 144 -2.71 16.23 -3.27
N LEU A 145 -2.74 14.90 -3.34
CA LEU A 145 -3.63 14.06 -2.57
C LEU A 145 -2.83 13.36 -1.47
N VAL A 146 -3.36 13.32 -0.27
CA VAL A 146 -2.78 12.55 0.84
C VAL A 146 -3.71 11.40 1.15
N GLY A 147 -3.17 10.22 1.44
CA GLY A 147 -4.01 9.11 1.85
C GLY A 147 -3.26 8.10 2.70
N GLY A 148 -3.99 7.10 3.17
CA GLY A 148 -3.40 6.03 3.94
C GLY A 148 -4.40 4.95 4.31
N GLN A 149 -3.86 3.84 4.79
CA GLN A 149 -4.64 2.69 5.24
C GLN A 149 -4.34 2.41 6.73
N SER A 150 -5.37 2.05 7.50
CA SER A 150 -5.23 1.73 8.93
C SER A 150 -4.58 2.90 9.68
N TYR A 151 -3.48 2.63 10.40
CA TYR A 151 -2.73 3.68 11.08
C TYR A 151 -2.23 4.79 10.14
N GLY A 152 -1.95 4.47 8.88
CA GLY A 152 -1.63 5.48 7.87
C GLY A 152 -2.83 6.35 7.50
N GLY A 153 -4.05 5.86 7.61
CA GLY A 153 -5.27 6.66 7.46
C GLY A 153 -5.42 7.67 8.61
N LEU A 154 -5.14 7.24 9.85
CA LEU A 154 -5.06 8.17 10.99
C LEU A 154 -4.01 9.26 10.74
N THR A 155 -2.81 8.88 10.29
CA THR A 155 -1.74 9.82 9.93
C THR A 155 -2.16 10.80 8.83
N ALA A 156 -2.83 10.32 7.77
CA ALA A 156 -3.29 11.18 6.68
C ALA A 156 -4.34 12.20 7.15
N MET A 157 -5.27 11.78 8.01
CA MET A 157 -6.28 12.67 8.59
C MET A 157 -5.65 13.70 9.54
N ALA A 158 -4.64 13.31 10.32
CA ALA A 158 -3.87 14.23 11.16
C ALA A 158 -3.09 15.24 10.32
N PHE A 159 -2.44 14.80 9.24
CA PHE A 159 -1.68 15.67 8.34
C PHE A 159 -2.57 16.74 7.67
N ALA A 160 -3.83 16.40 7.39
CA ALA A 160 -4.79 17.31 6.76
C ALA A 160 -5.07 18.58 7.57
N THR A 161 -4.77 18.60 8.87
CA THR A 161 -4.93 19.77 9.74
C THR A 161 -3.86 20.85 9.49
N ARG A 162 -2.75 20.50 8.84
CA ARG A 162 -1.59 21.40 8.66
C ARG A 162 -1.82 22.52 7.65
N GLY A 163 -2.81 22.36 6.77
CA GLY A 163 -3.11 23.38 5.75
C GLY A 163 -1.99 23.60 4.74
N VAL A 164 -1.24 22.54 4.40
CA VAL A 164 -0.13 22.61 3.44
C VAL A 164 -0.67 23.04 2.06
N PRO A 165 -0.12 24.11 1.45
CA PRO A 165 -0.54 24.55 0.13
C PRO A 165 -0.44 23.44 -0.92
N GLY A 166 -1.43 23.37 -1.79
CA GLY A 166 -1.49 22.36 -2.87
C GLY A 166 -2.13 21.03 -2.48
N VAL A 167 -2.33 20.75 -1.19
CA VAL A 167 -3.18 19.63 -0.76
C VAL A 167 -4.63 19.93 -1.13
N LYS A 168 -5.26 19.01 -1.86
CA LYS A 168 -6.63 19.16 -2.39
C LYS A 168 -7.66 18.28 -1.67
N GLY A 169 -7.21 17.20 -1.04
CA GLY A 169 -8.09 16.30 -0.30
C GLY A 169 -7.37 15.12 0.32
N VAL A 170 -8.14 14.30 1.05
CA VAL A 170 -7.63 13.13 1.78
C VAL A 170 -8.40 11.87 1.39
N LEU A 171 -7.68 10.77 1.15
CA LEU A 171 -8.26 9.43 1.04
C LEU A 171 -7.97 8.62 2.32
N ASN A 172 -9.03 8.26 3.04
CA ASN A 172 -8.96 7.51 4.28
C ASN A 172 -9.50 6.09 4.10
N PHE A 173 -8.62 5.09 4.00
CA PHE A 173 -9.00 3.68 3.87
C PHE A 173 -8.92 2.97 5.22
N ALA A 174 -10.07 2.69 5.84
CA ALA A 174 -10.14 2.06 7.16
C ALA A 174 -9.18 2.70 8.17
N GLY A 175 -9.13 4.04 8.23
CA GLY A 175 -8.13 4.74 9.03
C GLY A 175 -8.44 4.72 10.51
N GLY A 176 -7.40 4.48 11.30
CA GLY A 176 -7.48 4.48 12.76
C GLY A 176 -6.31 3.76 13.37
N LEU A 177 -6.28 3.70 14.71
CA LEU A 177 -5.33 2.90 15.46
C LEU A 177 -6.08 2.13 16.54
N ARG A 178 -5.85 0.82 16.61
CA ARG A 178 -6.34 -0.03 17.68
C ARG A 178 -5.20 -0.31 18.64
N THR A 179 -5.43 -0.04 19.92
CA THR A 179 -4.50 -0.35 21.02
C THR A 179 -5.22 -1.11 22.12
N ASN A 180 -4.47 -1.62 23.10
CA ASN A 180 -4.98 -2.27 24.30
C ASN A 180 -4.70 -1.40 25.53
N GLY A 181 -5.50 -1.56 26.60
CA GLY A 181 -5.24 -0.93 27.89
C GLY A 181 -5.78 0.49 28.06
N CYS A 182 -6.53 1.01 27.07
CA CYS A 182 -7.28 2.27 27.19
C CYS A 182 -8.63 2.21 26.46
N GLN A 183 -9.47 3.22 26.72
CA GLN A 183 -10.71 3.52 25.99
C GLN A 183 -10.37 4.03 24.58
N TRP A 184 -9.80 3.12 23.77
CA TRP A 184 -9.16 3.48 22.51
C TRP A 184 -10.16 3.90 21.44
N GLN A 185 -11.40 3.39 21.49
CA GLN A 185 -12.45 3.76 20.55
C GLN A 185 -12.88 5.21 20.79
N GLU A 186 -13.06 5.59 22.06
CA GLU A 186 -13.41 6.94 22.49
C GLU A 186 -12.29 7.92 22.15
N SER A 187 -11.03 7.55 22.46
CA SER A 187 -9.85 8.35 22.10
C SER A 187 -9.74 8.53 20.58
N LEU A 188 -10.07 7.48 19.81
CA LEU A 188 -10.06 7.56 18.35
C LEU A 188 -11.17 8.48 17.81
N VAL A 189 -12.41 8.37 18.34
CA VAL A 189 -13.50 9.29 18.00
C VAL A 189 -13.14 10.73 18.34
N GLN A 190 -12.54 10.96 19.52
CA GLN A 190 -12.04 12.28 19.92
C GLN A 190 -10.97 12.79 18.97
N ALA A 191 -10.02 11.95 18.55
CA ALA A 191 -8.99 12.35 17.59
C ALA A 191 -9.57 12.79 16.25
N PHE A 192 -10.54 12.06 15.71
CA PHE A 192 -11.24 12.48 14.49
C PHE A 192 -12.04 13.77 14.69
N GLY A 193 -12.68 13.99 15.84
CA GLY A 193 -13.28 15.29 16.18
C GLY A 193 -12.26 16.43 16.19
N ASN A 194 -11.12 16.23 16.84
CA ASN A 194 -10.02 17.20 16.91
C ASN A 194 -9.44 17.52 15.53
N TYR A 195 -9.31 16.53 14.65
CA TYR A 195 -8.87 16.74 13.28
C TYR A 195 -9.91 17.47 12.45
N GLY A 196 -11.20 17.16 12.60
CA GLY A 196 -12.30 17.84 11.93
C GLY A 196 -12.33 19.34 12.23
N ALA A 197 -12.07 19.72 13.48
CA ALA A 197 -11.98 21.13 13.90
C ALA A 197 -10.89 21.95 13.20
N GLN A 198 -9.88 21.29 12.62
CA GLN A 198 -8.72 21.94 12.02
C GLN A 198 -8.53 21.62 10.54
N ALA A 199 -9.29 20.65 10.01
CA ALA A 199 -9.17 20.21 8.63
C ALA A 199 -9.52 21.35 7.67
N ARG A 200 -8.74 21.47 6.59
CA ARG A 200 -8.89 22.55 5.60
C ARG A 200 -9.28 22.07 4.22
N VAL A 201 -9.33 20.77 4.03
CA VAL A 201 -9.58 20.10 2.75
C VAL A 201 -10.60 18.99 2.96
N PRO A 202 -11.43 18.68 1.94
CA PRO A 202 -12.40 17.62 2.05
C PRO A 202 -11.73 16.24 2.09
N SER A 203 -12.44 15.24 2.59
CA SER A 203 -11.93 13.88 2.72
C SER A 203 -12.95 12.83 2.30
N LEU A 204 -12.47 11.71 1.75
CA LEU A 204 -13.27 10.56 1.35
C LEU A 204 -12.83 9.32 2.12
N TRP A 205 -13.78 8.69 2.81
CA TRP A 205 -13.51 7.63 3.77
C TRP A 205 -14.17 6.33 3.35
N PHE A 206 -13.47 5.20 3.53
CA PHE A 206 -13.99 3.87 3.22
C PHE A 206 -13.89 2.94 4.43
N TYR A 207 -15.02 2.40 4.88
CA TYR A 207 -15.09 1.44 6.00
C TYR A 207 -16.04 0.29 5.65
N GLY A 208 -15.60 -0.94 5.89
CA GLY A 208 -16.34 -2.14 5.51
C GLY A 208 -17.08 -2.80 6.67
N GLU A 209 -18.09 -3.59 6.35
CA GLU A 209 -18.98 -4.21 7.34
C GLU A 209 -18.25 -5.20 8.26
N ASN A 210 -17.40 -6.05 7.68
CA ASN A 210 -16.59 -7.05 8.38
C ASN A 210 -15.16 -6.58 8.64
N ASP A 211 -14.91 -5.27 8.78
CA ASP A 211 -13.59 -4.77 9.19
C ASP A 211 -13.32 -5.17 10.65
N SER A 212 -12.26 -5.95 10.87
CA SER A 212 -11.92 -6.50 12.19
C SER A 212 -11.41 -5.47 13.21
N HIS A 213 -11.18 -4.24 12.77
CA HIS A 213 -10.69 -3.13 13.60
C HIS A 213 -11.72 -2.02 13.72
N PHE A 214 -12.28 -1.56 12.60
CA PHE A 214 -13.04 -0.31 12.51
C PHE A 214 -14.39 -0.52 11.81
N GLY A 215 -15.24 -1.33 12.41
CA GLY A 215 -16.59 -1.62 11.90
C GLY A 215 -17.47 -0.36 11.76
N HIS A 216 -18.59 -0.51 11.06
CA HIS A 216 -19.47 0.60 10.66
C HIS A 216 -19.93 1.52 11.79
N GLU A 217 -20.17 0.99 12.98
CA GLU A 217 -20.58 1.80 14.15
C GLU A 217 -19.46 2.78 14.54
N LEU A 218 -18.25 2.27 14.77
CA LEU A 218 -17.10 3.11 15.10
C LEU A 218 -16.79 4.11 13.98
N ALA A 219 -16.84 3.67 12.73
CA ALA A 219 -16.67 4.55 11.57
C ALA A 219 -17.71 5.69 11.53
N SER A 220 -18.97 5.39 11.85
CA SER A 220 -20.04 6.38 11.91
C SER A 220 -19.81 7.39 13.04
N ASN A 221 -19.36 6.92 14.22
CA ASN A 221 -19.06 7.78 15.36
C ASN A 221 -17.87 8.71 15.08
N MET A 222 -16.79 8.20 14.45
CA MET A 222 -15.65 9.02 14.02
C MET A 222 -16.07 10.08 13.00
N HIS A 223 -16.88 9.71 12.01
CA HIS A 223 -17.36 10.63 10.97
C HIS A 223 -18.28 11.70 11.53
N GLN A 224 -19.20 11.33 12.43
CA GLN A 224 -20.07 12.27 13.11
C GLN A 224 -19.26 13.27 13.94
N ALA A 225 -18.27 12.81 14.72
CA ALA A 225 -17.42 13.70 15.51
C ALA A 225 -16.62 14.66 14.62
N TYR A 226 -16.05 14.17 13.52
CA TYR A 226 -15.28 14.96 12.57
C TYR A 226 -16.13 16.05 11.89
N THR A 227 -17.32 15.68 11.40
CA THR A 227 -18.21 16.59 10.68
C THR A 227 -18.89 17.60 11.62
N ALA A 228 -19.29 17.18 12.82
CA ALA A 228 -19.84 18.08 13.84
C ALA A 228 -18.81 19.14 14.30
N ALA A 229 -17.52 18.83 14.22
CA ALA A 229 -16.43 19.76 14.52
C ALA A 229 -16.10 20.71 13.35
N GLY A 230 -16.76 20.57 12.19
CA GLY A 230 -16.59 21.45 11.03
C GLY A 230 -15.81 20.86 9.86
N GLY A 231 -15.34 19.61 9.96
CA GLY A 231 -14.63 18.94 8.87
C GLY A 231 -15.56 18.51 7.73
N ASP A 232 -15.08 18.58 6.48
CA ASP A 232 -15.79 18.08 5.30
C ASP A 232 -15.34 16.65 4.98
N ALA A 233 -16.25 15.69 5.15
CA ALA A 233 -15.97 14.28 4.92
C ALA A 233 -17.17 13.54 4.30
N THR A 234 -16.91 12.74 3.27
CA THR A 234 -17.85 11.75 2.75
C THR A 234 -17.48 10.36 3.28
N LEU A 235 -18.42 9.70 3.97
CA LEU A 235 -18.26 8.33 4.47
C LEU A 235 -18.93 7.32 3.54
N VAL A 236 -18.11 6.44 2.95
CA VAL A 236 -18.56 5.28 2.18
C VAL A 236 -18.51 4.04 3.07
N LYS A 237 -19.68 3.59 3.50
CA LYS A 237 -19.85 2.30 4.18
C LYS A 237 -20.18 1.23 3.15
N PHE A 238 -19.24 0.33 2.89
CA PHE A 238 -19.45 -0.79 1.97
C PHE A 238 -19.73 -2.08 2.76
N GLY A 239 -20.33 -3.08 2.10
CA GLY A 239 -20.65 -4.37 2.71
C GLY A 239 -19.42 -5.21 3.03
N ALA A 240 -19.63 -6.48 3.38
CA ALA A 240 -18.53 -7.40 3.65
C ALA A 240 -17.56 -7.53 2.45
N PHE A 241 -16.26 -7.59 2.74
CA PHE A 241 -15.22 -7.83 1.76
C PHE A 241 -14.35 -8.99 2.21
N LYS A 242 -14.45 -10.10 1.48
CA LYS A 242 -13.71 -11.35 1.72
C LYS A 242 -13.77 -11.74 3.21
N ASN A 243 -12.65 -12.14 3.79
CA ASN A 243 -12.58 -12.50 5.21
C ASN A 243 -12.52 -11.28 6.13
N ASP A 244 -11.89 -10.18 5.68
CA ASP A 244 -11.72 -8.95 6.45
C ASP A 244 -11.68 -7.74 5.51
N ALA A 245 -12.60 -6.81 5.70
CA ALA A 245 -12.66 -5.58 4.91
C ALA A 245 -11.48 -4.63 5.16
N HIS A 246 -10.71 -4.83 6.23
CA HIS A 246 -9.55 -4.00 6.54
C HIS A 246 -8.49 -3.99 5.42
N GLY A 247 -8.42 -5.08 4.64
CA GLY A 247 -7.51 -5.25 3.49
C GLY A 247 -8.06 -4.74 2.15
N MET A 248 -9.26 -4.15 2.10
CA MET A 248 -9.96 -3.85 0.85
C MET A 248 -9.15 -2.98 -0.12
N SER A 249 -8.54 -1.89 0.36
CA SER A 249 -7.84 -0.93 -0.50
C SER A 249 -6.59 -1.49 -1.17
N GLY A 250 -5.94 -2.48 -0.53
CA GLY A 250 -4.76 -3.16 -1.08
C GLY A 250 -5.08 -4.19 -2.16
N SER A 251 -6.35 -4.60 -2.31
CA SER A 251 -6.76 -5.65 -3.23
C SER A 251 -7.17 -5.10 -4.61
N ARG A 252 -6.84 -5.85 -5.67
CA ARG A 252 -7.35 -5.58 -7.03
C ARG A 252 -8.88 -5.61 -7.07
N ASP A 253 -9.50 -6.54 -6.33
CA ASP A 253 -10.96 -6.65 -6.24
C ASP A 253 -11.59 -5.50 -5.46
N GLY A 254 -10.79 -4.76 -4.68
CA GLY A 254 -11.24 -3.57 -3.97
C GLY A 254 -11.38 -2.37 -4.90
N VAL A 255 -10.66 -2.33 -6.04
CA VAL A 255 -10.69 -1.21 -6.99
C VAL A 255 -12.11 -0.90 -7.46
N ARG A 256 -12.92 -1.92 -7.78
CA ARG A 256 -14.34 -1.76 -8.15
C ARG A 256 -15.22 -1.18 -7.03
N ILE A 257 -14.77 -1.23 -5.78
CA ILE A 257 -15.47 -0.66 -4.62
C ILE A 257 -15.04 0.80 -4.43
N TRP A 258 -13.74 1.06 -4.34
CA TRP A 258 -13.25 2.39 -3.95
C TRP A 258 -13.04 3.36 -5.11
N TRP A 259 -12.67 2.87 -6.30
CA TRP A 259 -12.36 3.74 -7.44
C TRP A 259 -13.56 4.61 -7.87
N PRO A 260 -14.80 4.08 -8.01
CA PRO A 260 -15.92 4.91 -8.46
C PRO A 260 -16.19 6.13 -7.57
N GLU A 261 -16.09 5.95 -6.25
CA GLU A 261 -16.29 7.06 -5.30
C GLU A 261 -15.06 7.98 -5.25
N THR A 262 -13.85 7.42 -5.35
CA THR A 262 -12.62 8.23 -5.48
C THR A 262 -12.64 9.08 -6.74
N GLU A 263 -13.11 8.56 -7.87
CA GLU A 263 -13.19 9.32 -9.11
C GLU A 263 -14.13 10.53 -8.99
N LYS A 264 -15.32 10.33 -8.41
CA LYS A 264 -16.27 11.43 -8.13
C LYS A 264 -15.62 12.49 -7.24
N PHE A 265 -14.96 12.06 -6.17
CA PHE A 265 -14.26 12.93 -5.24
C PHE A 265 -13.13 13.71 -5.92
N LEU A 266 -12.27 13.04 -6.69
CA LEU A 266 -11.19 13.68 -7.44
C LEU A 266 -11.72 14.75 -8.39
N ARG A 267 -12.82 14.49 -9.11
CA ARG A 267 -13.47 15.50 -9.97
C ARG A 267 -13.94 16.71 -9.16
N GLN A 268 -14.56 16.49 -7.99
CA GLN A 268 -15.01 17.55 -7.10
C GLN A 268 -13.86 18.46 -6.64
N ILE A 269 -12.68 17.90 -6.35
CA ILE A 269 -11.51 18.65 -5.89
C ILE A 269 -10.58 19.11 -7.02
N GLY A 270 -11.00 18.99 -8.28
CA GLY A 270 -10.26 19.47 -9.45
C GLY A 270 -9.00 18.66 -9.77
N MET A 271 -8.99 17.37 -9.44
CA MET A 271 -7.87 16.46 -9.61
C MET A 271 -8.07 15.53 -10.83
N PRO A 272 -6.99 15.16 -11.57
CA PRO A 272 -7.10 14.31 -12.77
C PRO A 272 -7.72 12.94 -12.53
N THR A 273 -8.52 12.45 -13.48
CA THR A 273 -9.23 11.16 -13.38
C THR A 273 -9.15 10.30 -14.64
N GLU A 274 -8.73 10.88 -15.76
CA GLU A 274 -8.64 10.20 -17.05
C GLU A 274 -7.44 9.24 -17.10
N GLU A 275 -7.66 8.03 -17.60
CA GLU A 275 -6.55 7.10 -17.86
C GLU A 275 -5.78 7.56 -19.09
N ILE A 276 -4.59 8.10 -18.86
CA ILE A 276 -3.69 8.61 -19.90
C ILE A 276 -2.46 7.71 -20.11
N PHE A 277 -2.21 6.77 -19.19
CA PHE A 277 -1.15 5.76 -19.31
C PHE A 277 -1.74 4.35 -19.34
N LYS A 278 -1.35 3.56 -20.36
CA LYS A 278 -1.60 2.12 -20.39
C LYS A 278 -0.46 1.39 -19.69
N LEU A 279 -0.75 0.86 -18.51
CA LEU A 279 0.22 0.04 -17.78
C LEU A 279 0.11 -1.40 -18.24
N ALA A 280 1.25 -1.99 -18.64
CA ALA A 280 1.31 -3.43 -18.90
C ALA A 280 0.87 -4.19 -17.65
N GLU A 281 -0.08 -5.11 -17.79
CA GLU A 281 -0.40 -6.06 -16.71
C GLU A 281 0.88 -6.81 -16.33
N PRO A 282 1.18 -6.97 -15.02
CA PRO A 282 2.36 -7.72 -14.61
C PRO A 282 2.30 -9.08 -15.29
N SER A 283 3.39 -9.49 -15.94
CA SER A 283 3.43 -10.80 -16.59
C SER A 283 3.26 -11.87 -15.53
N ARG A 284 2.03 -12.33 -15.33
CA ARG A 284 1.75 -13.49 -14.49
C ARG A 284 2.41 -14.68 -15.18
N PRO A 285 3.26 -15.46 -14.48
CA PRO A 285 3.74 -16.72 -15.02
C PRO A 285 2.58 -17.53 -15.59
N ALA A 286 2.71 -17.96 -16.85
CA ALA A 286 1.67 -18.74 -17.50
C ALA A 286 1.47 -20.07 -16.77
N LYS A 287 0.24 -20.62 -16.84
CA LYS A 287 -0.03 -22.00 -16.40
C LYS A 287 0.98 -22.93 -17.09
N SER A 288 1.77 -23.66 -16.31
CA SER A 288 2.87 -24.46 -16.85
C SER A 288 2.44 -25.83 -17.37
N GLY A 289 1.23 -26.28 -17.00
CA GLY A 289 0.75 -27.63 -17.30
C GLY A 289 1.44 -28.71 -16.48
N PHE A 290 2.25 -28.36 -15.47
CA PHE A 290 3.01 -29.31 -14.65
C PHE A 290 2.10 -30.30 -13.89
N ALA A 291 1.00 -29.81 -13.32
CA ALA A 291 -0.01 -30.62 -12.64
C ALA A 291 -1.35 -29.86 -12.53
N GLU A 292 -2.44 -30.58 -12.25
CA GLU A 292 -3.68 -29.96 -11.78
C GLU A 292 -3.50 -29.36 -10.38
N ILE A 293 -4.14 -28.22 -10.13
CA ILE A 293 -3.95 -27.46 -8.88
C ILE A 293 -4.33 -28.26 -7.63
N ASN A 294 -5.31 -29.17 -7.75
CA ASN A 294 -5.78 -30.04 -6.67
C ASN A 294 -4.92 -31.32 -6.50
N ASN A 295 -3.93 -31.56 -7.36
CA ASN A 295 -3.03 -32.70 -7.22
C ASN A 295 -1.94 -32.39 -6.17
N ILE A 296 -2.31 -32.55 -4.90
CA ILE A 296 -1.42 -32.30 -3.76
C ILE A 296 -0.17 -33.19 -3.82
N ALA A 297 -0.29 -34.43 -4.32
CA ALA A 297 0.82 -35.37 -4.43
C ALA A 297 1.92 -34.86 -5.38
N ALA A 298 1.54 -34.18 -6.45
CA ALA A 298 2.46 -33.62 -7.44
C ALA A 298 3.25 -32.39 -6.97
N VAL A 299 2.88 -31.77 -5.83
CA VAL A 299 3.62 -30.61 -5.32
C VAL A 299 5.00 -31.06 -4.84
N PRO A 300 6.11 -30.56 -5.42
CA PRO A 300 7.45 -31.07 -5.15
C PRO A 300 7.96 -30.59 -3.78
N TYR A 301 8.90 -31.36 -3.23
CA TYR A 301 9.65 -31.10 -1.99
C TYR A 301 8.82 -30.99 -0.69
N LEU A 302 7.49 -30.96 -0.76
CA LEU A 302 6.64 -30.87 0.43
C LEU A 302 6.66 -32.16 1.25
N ARG A 303 6.89 -31.98 2.55
CA ARG A 303 6.62 -32.95 3.62
C ARG A 303 5.12 -32.97 3.95
N GLU A 304 4.69 -33.86 4.84
CA GLU A 304 3.28 -34.05 5.18
C GLU A 304 2.62 -32.76 5.71
N ASP A 305 3.29 -32.05 6.62
CA ASP A 305 2.87 -30.73 7.12
C ASP A 305 2.70 -29.70 5.98
N GLY A 306 3.62 -29.69 5.02
CA GLY A 306 3.52 -28.84 3.84
C GLY A 306 2.33 -29.22 2.95
N ARG A 307 2.05 -30.51 2.80
CA ARG A 307 0.88 -31.00 2.04
C ARG A 307 -0.43 -30.61 2.71
N ASP A 308 -0.51 -30.69 4.04
CA ASP A 308 -1.66 -30.20 4.80
C ASP A 308 -1.88 -28.71 4.59
N GLN A 309 -0.79 -27.93 4.56
CA GLN A 309 -0.83 -26.50 4.34
C GLN A 309 -1.16 -26.13 2.90
N TYR A 310 -0.76 -26.96 1.94
CA TYR A 310 -1.22 -26.84 0.56
C TYR A 310 -2.73 -27.12 0.45
N ARG A 311 -3.29 -28.09 1.20
CA ARG A 311 -4.76 -28.27 1.27
C ARG A 311 -5.47 -27.05 1.85
N ALA A 312 -4.88 -26.41 2.87
CA ALA A 312 -5.41 -25.16 3.41
C ALA A 312 -5.37 -24.05 2.35
N PHE A 313 -4.25 -23.90 1.63
CA PHE A 313 -4.08 -22.95 0.54
C PHE A 313 -5.16 -23.07 -0.54
N LEU A 314 -5.55 -24.29 -0.92
CA LEU A 314 -6.60 -24.51 -1.94
C LEU A 314 -7.97 -23.95 -1.56
N ASN A 315 -8.22 -23.69 -0.28
CA ASN A 315 -9.47 -23.11 0.22
C ASN A 315 -9.38 -21.60 0.50
N LYS A 316 -8.23 -20.97 0.19
CA LYS A 316 -8.02 -19.54 0.46
C LYS A 316 -8.58 -18.62 -0.61
N SER A 317 -8.90 -17.39 -0.23
CA SER A 317 -9.43 -16.38 -1.14
C SER A 317 -8.39 -15.96 -2.16
N GLN A 318 -8.82 -15.68 -3.39
CA GLN A 318 -7.96 -15.07 -4.41
C GLN A 318 -7.92 -13.55 -4.20
N PRO A 319 -6.81 -12.85 -4.53
CA PRO A 319 -5.60 -13.42 -5.13
C PRO A 319 -4.75 -14.19 -4.10
N ARG A 320 -4.17 -15.31 -4.50
CA ARG A 320 -3.35 -16.17 -3.62
C ARG A 320 -2.13 -16.71 -4.34
N ALA A 321 -1.08 -17.02 -3.60
CA ALA A 321 0.11 -17.66 -4.15
C ALA A 321 0.73 -18.66 -3.17
N PHE A 322 1.33 -19.71 -3.73
CA PHE A 322 2.09 -20.72 -2.99
C PHE A 322 3.52 -20.76 -3.54
N ALA A 323 4.51 -20.65 -2.65
CA ALA A 323 5.92 -20.74 -2.98
C ALA A 323 6.58 -21.88 -2.20
N LEU A 324 7.58 -22.51 -2.82
CA LEU A 324 8.33 -23.61 -2.23
C LEU A 324 9.77 -23.64 -2.75
N SER A 325 10.63 -24.38 -2.07
CA SER A 325 12.02 -24.60 -2.48
C SER A 325 12.44 -26.06 -2.33
N SER A 326 13.58 -26.39 -2.95
CA SER A 326 14.22 -27.71 -2.84
C SER A 326 14.68 -28.07 -1.42
N SER A 327 14.72 -27.12 -0.48
CA SER A 327 15.01 -27.42 0.93
C SER A 327 13.79 -27.98 1.67
N GLY A 328 12.63 -28.06 1.02
CA GLY A 328 11.34 -28.40 1.65
C GLY A 328 10.66 -27.24 2.36
N ALA A 329 11.23 -26.03 2.29
CA ALA A 329 10.59 -24.83 2.80
C ALA A 329 9.44 -24.43 1.88
N TRP A 330 8.38 -23.88 2.47
CA TRP A 330 7.19 -23.44 1.75
C TRP A 330 6.55 -22.26 2.46
N SER A 331 5.70 -21.55 1.74
CA SER A 331 4.79 -20.55 2.29
C SER A 331 3.60 -20.38 1.34
N TRP A 332 2.52 -19.80 1.87
CA TRP A 332 1.45 -19.28 1.05
C TRP A 332 0.95 -17.96 1.59
N VAL A 333 0.39 -17.16 0.69
CA VAL A 333 -0.21 -15.86 1.01
C VAL A 333 -1.54 -15.77 0.27
N GLU A 334 -2.54 -15.26 0.96
CA GLU A 334 -3.82 -14.85 0.37
C GLU A 334 -3.99 -13.35 0.53
N ASP A 335 -4.71 -12.75 -0.41
CA ASP A 335 -5.11 -11.35 -0.43
C ASP A 335 -3.96 -10.33 -0.31
N GLY A 336 -4.36 -9.07 -0.31
CA GLY A 336 -3.47 -7.93 -0.18
C GLY A 336 -2.59 -7.69 -1.42
N ASP A 337 -1.53 -6.94 -1.19
CA ASP A 337 -0.64 -6.47 -2.24
C ASP A 337 0.44 -7.52 -2.57
N ASP A 338 0.66 -7.79 -3.86
CA ASP A 338 1.68 -8.72 -4.38
C ASP A 338 1.78 -10.08 -3.63
N PRO A 339 0.71 -10.90 -3.59
CA PRO A 339 0.73 -12.18 -2.86
C PRO A 339 1.83 -13.13 -3.38
N ALA A 340 2.13 -13.08 -4.68
CA ALA A 340 3.21 -13.86 -5.28
C ALA A 340 4.59 -13.49 -4.74
N GLY A 341 4.95 -12.21 -4.75
CA GLY A 341 6.22 -11.73 -4.18
C GLY A 341 6.33 -12.02 -2.69
N ARG A 342 5.25 -11.81 -1.93
CA ARG A 342 5.20 -12.08 -0.48
C ARG A 342 5.32 -13.56 -0.15
N ALA A 343 4.70 -14.45 -0.92
CA ALA A 343 4.88 -15.89 -0.76
C ALA A 343 6.36 -16.26 -0.94
N VAL A 344 6.98 -15.86 -2.05
CA VAL A 344 8.41 -16.14 -2.28
C VAL A 344 9.29 -15.59 -1.16
N ALA A 345 9.09 -14.34 -0.75
CA ALA A 345 9.87 -13.73 0.33
C ALA A 345 9.69 -14.46 1.67
N SER A 346 8.46 -14.85 2.00
CA SER A 346 8.15 -15.57 3.26
C SER A 346 8.70 -16.99 3.27
N CYS A 347 8.67 -17.68 2.12
CA CYS A 347 9.32 -18.97 1.96
C CYS A 347 10.83 -18.82 2.15
N GLN A 348 11.43 -17.77 1.58
CA GLN A 348 12.88 -17.57 1.60
C GLN A 348 13.44 -17.35 3.02
N LYS A 349 12.66 -16.74 3.92
CA LYS A 349 13.03 -16.56 5.35
C LYS A 349 13.38 -17.88 6.03
N ASN A 350 12.77 -18.98 5.60
CA ASN A 350 12.93 -20.32 6.19
C ASN A 350 13.70 -21.28 5.27
N SER A 351 14.28 -20.80 4.17
CA SER A 351 14.91 -21.66 3.17
C SER A 351 16.38 -21.34 2.93
N VAL A 352 17.20 -22.40 2.88
CA VAL A 352 18.59 -22.36 2.41
C VAL A 352 18.72 -22.47 0.88
N SER A 353 17.60 -22.69 0.17
CA SER A 353 17.56 -22.77 -1.29
C SER A 353 16.64 -21.68 -1.85
N PRO A 354 16.80 -21.28 -3.12
CA PRO A 354 15.91 -20.28 -3.72
C PRO A 354 14.46 -20.76 -3.75
N CYS A 355 13.55 -19.97 -3.19
CA CYS A 355 12.11 -20.22 -3.28
C CYS A 355 11.57 -19.80 -4.65
N LYS A 356 10.63 -20.60 -5.19
CA LYS A 356 9.96 -20.37 -6.47
C LYS A 356 8.45 -20.52 -6.31
N LEU A 357 7.70 -19.81 -7.15
CA LEU A 357 6.26 -19.95 -7.21
C LEU A 357 5.88 -21.32 -7.77
N TYR A 358 5.01 -22.02 -7.05
CA TYR A 358 4.37 -23.24 -7.53
C TYR A 358 2.97 -22.95 -8.08
N ALA A 359 2.19 -22.14 -7.37
CA ALA A 359 0.83 -21.80 -7.77
C ALA A 359 0.54 -20.31 -7.59
N ILE A 360 -0.26 -19.76 -8.50
CA ILE A 360 -0.88 -18.44 -8.41
C ILE A 360 -2.37 -18.64 -8.69
N ASP A 361 -3.22 -18.27 -7.75
CA ASP A 361 -4.67 -18.47 -7.79
C ASP A 361 -5.06 -19.93 -8.03
N ASN A 362 -5.54 -20.24 -9.24
CA ASN A 362 -5.94 -21.57 -9.67
C ASN A 362 -4.96 -22.20 -10.66
N ASP A 363 -3.85 -21.52 -10.98
CA ASP A 363 -2.89 -21.99 -11.97
C ASP A 363 -1.62 -22.48 -11.29
N VAL A 364 -1.21 -23.71 -11.64
CA VAL A 364 0.15 -24.20 -11.38
C VAL A 364 1.09 -23.52 -12.38
N VAL A 365 2.10 -22.84 -11.85
CA VAL A 365 3.10 -22.06 -12.61
C VAL A 365 4.53 -22.61 -12.47
N TRP A 366 4.64 -23.81 -11.88
CA TRP A 366 5.92 -24.45 -11.61
C TRP A 366 6.66 -24.80 -12.91
N SER A 367 7.93 -24.39 -12.99
CA SER A 367 8.83 -24.63 -14.14
C SER A 367 10.09 -25.44 -13.76
N GLY A 368 10.14 -25.98 -12.54
CA GLY A 368 11.22 -26.85 -12.08
C GLY A 368 11.03 -28.30 -12.54
N LYS A 369 12.09 -29.11 -12.46
CA LYS A 369 11.97 -30.57 -12.58
C LYS A 369 11.20 -31.12 -11.37
N ALA A 370 10.43 -32.18 -11.60
CA ALA A 370 9.65 -32.87 -10.56
C ALA A 370 10.52 -33.41 -9.44
#